data_AF-A0A380TY04-F1
#
_entry.id   AF-A0A380TY04-F1
#
_cell.length_a   1.000
_cell.length_b   1.000
_cell.length_c   1.000
_cell.angle_alpha   90.00
_cell.angle_beta   90.00
_cell.angle_gamma   90.00
#
_symmetry.space_group_name_H-M   'P 1'
#
loop_
_entity.id
_entity.type
_entity.pdbx_description
1 polymer ?
#
loop_
_entity_poly.entity_id
_entity_poly.type
_entity_poly.pdbx_seq_one_letter_code
_entity_poly.pdbx_strand_id
1 'polypeptide(L)'
;MGSEYIQLSDLSTLASPVLNTPHFHRTKFAGVHDTELWVILEVALQTVELPTSDYSPVDVQVLRASTDEDGDVVVEIPFAMRNIETPNNETLVYTIAYYSSEVTKTIEEDNFPENSMDGQRKIFVRP
;
A
#
# COMPACT_ATOMS: atom_id res chain seq x y z
N MET A 1 19.58 -7.09 18.94
CA MET A 1 18.30 -7.58 18.41
C MET A 1 18.17 -6.96 17.04
N GLY A 2 18.49 -7.75 16.01
CA GLY A 2 18.59 -7.27 14.64
C GLY A 2 17.21 -7.22 14.01
N SER A 3 16.88 -6.10 13.38
CA SER A 3 15.74 -5.97 12.48
C SER A 3 15.91 -6.96 11.33
N GLU A 4 15.07 -8.00 11.28
CA GLU A 4 15.01 -8.93 10.15
C GLU A 4 14.50 -8.16 8.92
N TYR A 5 15.22 -8.35 7.81
CA TYR A 5 15.04 -7.59 6.58
C TYR A 5 13.95 -8.24 5.74
N ILE A 6 12.89 -7.50 5.45
CA ILE A 6 11.82 -8.00 4.59
C ILE A 6 12.15 -7.74 3.13
N GLN A 7 12.44 -8.81 2.40
CA GLN A 7 12.67 -8.78 0.96
C GLN A 7 11.34 -8.80 0.20
N LEU A 8 11.16 -7.84 -0.71
CA LEU A 8 10.01 -7.78 -1.63
C LEU A 8 10.17 -8.83 -2.75
N SER A 9 9.08 -9.52 -3.11
CA SER A 9 9.11 -10.58 -4.13
C SER A 9 9.30 -10.06 -5.56
N ASP A 10 9.88 -10.89 -6.43
CA ASP A 10 10.26 -10.61 -7.83
C ASP A 10 9.10 -10.21 -8.77
N LEU A 11 7.85 -10.33 -8.33
CA LEU A 11 6.66 -9.88 -9.05
C LEU A 11 6.27 -8.41 -8.76
N SER A 12 7.01 -7.75 -7.87
CA SER A 12 6.83 -6.33 -7.55
C SER A 12 7.68 -5.50 -8.52
N THR A 13 7.08 -4.69 -9.40
CA THR A 13 7.90 -3.75 -10.19
C THR A 13 8.35 -2.57 -9.32
N LEU A 14 9.55 -2.80 -8.78
CA LEU A 14 10.43 -2.03 -7.92
C LEU A 14 11.44 -1.26 -8.77
N ALA A 15 11.19 -0.01 -9.15
CA ALA A 15 12.27 0.71 -9.85
C ALA A 15 13.45 1.06 -8.92
N SER A 16 13.25 1.12 -7.60
CA SER A 16 14.23 0.93 -6.53
C SER A 16 13.60 1.38 -5.21
N PRO A 17 13.20 0.51 -4.28
CA PRO A 17 12.96 0.96 -2.91
C PRO A 17 14.27 1.53 -2.38
N VAL A 18 14.36 2.87 -2.31
CA VAL A 18 15.46 3.57 -1.64
C VAL A 18 15.55 2.98 -0.24
N LEU A 19 16.69 2.31 -0.03
CA LEU A 19 17.28 1.59 1.10
C LEU A 19 16.78 1.80 2.55
N ASN A 20 15.80 2.65 2.87
CA ASN A 20 15.34 2.89 4.24
C ASN A 20 13.82 3.12 4.43
N THR A 21 13.02 3.28 3.37
CA THR A 21 11.57 3.56 3.49
C THR A 21 10.74 2.83 2.42
N PRO A 22 9.93 1.81 2.80
CA PRO A 22 8.88 1.26 1.95
C PRO A 22 7.99 2.35 1.38
N HIS A 23 7.83 2.39 0.06
CA HIS A 23 6.96 3.33 -0.65
C HIS A 23 6.32 2.65 -1.85
N PHE A 24 5.15 3.13 -2.24
CA PHE A 24 4.49 2.80 -3.48
C PHE A 24 4.90 3.80 -4.55
N HIS A 25 5.45 3.29 -5.65
CA HIS A 25 5.69 4.08 -6.85
C HIS A 25 4.69 3.65 -7.92
N ARG A 26 3.88 4.60 -8.41
CA ARG A 26 3.04 4.37 -9.57
C ARG A 26 3.45 5.31 -10.67
N THR A 27 3.94 4.75 -11.77
CA THR A 27 4.31 5.54 -12.94
C THR A 27 3.12 5.76 -13.86
N LYS A 28 2.97 6.92 -14.49
CA LYS A 28 2.06 7.18 -15.62
C LYS A 28 0.56 7.01 -15.34
N PHE A 29 0.01 7.79 -14.42
CA PHE A 29 -1.44 8.05 -14.44
C PHE A 29 -1.79 8.84 -15.72
N ALA A 30 -2.21 8.13 -16.76
CA ALA A 30 -2.45 8.73 -18.06
C ALA A 30 -3.49 9.87 -17.99
N GLY A 31 -3.06 11.09 -18.32
CA GLY A 31 -3.92 12.28 -18.35
C GLY A 31 -4.17 12.92 -17.00
N VAL A 32 -3.45 12.50 -15.95
CA VAL A 32 -3.52 13.08 -14.60
C VAL A 32 -2.11 13.51 -14.23
N HIS A 33 -1.82 14.77 -14.53
CA HIS A 33 -0.52 15.41 -14.36
C HIS A 33 -0.68 16.56 -13.37
N ASP A 34 0.33 16.81 -12.53
CA ASP A 34 0.33 17.90 -11.55
C ASP A 34 -0.96 17.97 -10.71
N THR A 35 -1.57 16.82 -10.43
CA THR A 35 -2.90 16.72 -9.82
C THR A 35 -2.78 16.09 -8.43
N GLU A 36 -3.42 16.73 -7.45
CA GLU A 36 -3.56 16.17 -6.11
C GLU A 36 -4.51 14.97 -6.09
N LEU A 37 -4.10 13.93 -5.37
CA LEU A 37 -4.81 12.68 -5.20
C LEU A 37 -5.11 12.42 -3.73
N TRP A 38 -6.22 11.73 -3.51
CA TRP A 38 -6.50 11.06 -2.25
C TRP A 38 -6.05 9.61 -2.34
N VAL A 39 -5.37 9.12 -1.31
CA VAL A 39 -4.78 7.79 -1.29
C VAL A 39 -5.27 7.05 -0.06
N ILE A 40 -5.83 5.86 -0.25
CA ILE A 40 -6.07 4.94 0.85
C ILE A 40 -4.91 3.96 0.89
N LEU A 41 -4.29 3.83 2.05
CA LEU A 41 -3.31 2.81 2.36
C LEU A 41 -3.85 1.96 3.51
N GLU A 42 -3.97 0.66 3.29
CA GLU A 42 -4.34 -0.34 4.29
C GLU A 42 -3.18 -1.31 4.47
N VAL A 43 -2.97 -1.77 5.69
CA VAL A 43 -2.09 -2.90 5.98
C VAL A 43 -2.91 -3.97 6.70
N ALA A 44 -2.69 -5.20 6.29
CA ALA A 44 -3.33 -6.38 6.84
C ALA A 44 -2.31 -7.48 7.17
N LEU A 45 -2.68 -8.35 8.09
CA LEU A 45 -2.00 -9.61 8.35
C LEU A 45 -2.64 -10.72 7.51
N GLN A 46 -1.81 -11.62 6.99
CA GLN A 46 -2.27 -12.79 6.25
C GLN A 46 -1.28 -13.96 6.41
N THR A 47 -1.78 -15.13 6.79
CA THR A 47 -0.98 -16.37 6.86
C THR A 47 -1.23 -17.26 5.65
N VAL A 48 -2.48 -17.29 5.17
CA VAL A 48 -2.93 -18.12 4.05
C VAL A 48 -3.49 -17.18 2.99
N GLU A 49 -2.98 -17.23 1.77
CA GLU A 49 -3.49 -16.39 0.67
C GLU A 49 -4.71 -17.01 -0.02
N LEU A 50 -4.65 -18.32 -0.28
CA LEU A 50 -5.69 -19.07 -0.98
C LEU A 50 -5.76 -20.49 -0.43
N PRO A 51 -6.94 -21.15 -0.50
CA PRO A 51 -8.20 -20.68 -1.07
C PRO A 51 -9.10 -19.91 -0.08
N THR A 52 -8.75 -19.84 1.21
CA THR A 52 -9.64 -19.33 2.28
C THR A 52 -9.16 -18.03 2.94
N SER A 53 -8.19 -17.33 2.33
CA SER A 53 -7.59 -16.06 2.78
C SER A 53 -7.96 -15.58 4.19
N ASP A 54 -7.04 -15.65 5.15
CA ASP A 54 -7.23 -15.13 6.52
C ASP A 54 -6.85 -13.63 6.66
N TYR A 55 -7.03 -12.87 5.58
CA TYR A 55 -6.71 -11.45 5.49
C TYR A 55 -7.42 -10.64 6.57
N SER A 56 -6.66 -9.98 7.43
CA SER A 56 -7.17 -9.18 8.54
C SER A 56 -6.52 -7.79 8.55
N PRO A 57 -7.26 -6.71 8.17
CA PRO A 57 -6.77 -5.34 8.29
C PRO A 57 -6.37 -5.01 9.73
N VAL A 58 -5.25 -4.30 9.90
CA VAL A 58 -4.75 -3.87 11.21
C VAL A 58 -4.51 -2.37 11.30
N ASP A 59 -4.34 -1.67 10.16
CA ASP A 59 -4.36 -0.21 10.11
C ASP A 59 -4.81 0.28 8.72
N VAL A 60 -5.46 1.44 8.69
CA VAL A 60 -5.89 2.14 7.47
C VAL A 60 -5.60 3.63 7.64
N GLN A 61 -4.97 4.22 6.64
CA GLN A 61 -4.73 5.66 6.58
C GLN A 61 -5.16 6.24 5.25
N VAL A 62 -5.74 7.44 5.32
CA VAL A 62 -6.02 8.28 4.15
C VAL A 62 -4.93 9.33 4.06
N LEU A 63 -4.19 9.31 2.96
CA LEU A 63 -3.05 10.17 2.68
C LEU A 63 -3.36 11.12 1.51
N ARG A 64 -2.57 12.19 1.41
CA ARG A 64 -2.53 13.07 0.25
C ARG A 64 -1.26 12.79 -0.54
N ALA A 65 -1.39 12.74 -1.86
CA ALA A 65 -0.27 12.64 -2.79
C ALA A 65 -0.52 13.51 -4.01
N SER A 66 0.47 13.67 -4.88
CA SER A 66 0.31 14.38 -6.15
C SER A 66 1.04 13.65 -7.25
N THR A 67 0.46 13.70 -8.45
CA THR A 67 1.17 13.32 -9.67
C THR A 67 2.16 14.42 -10.07
N ASP A 68 3.29 14.04 -10.64
CA ASP A 68 4.23 14.98 -11.27
C ASP A 68 3.87 15.26 -12.74
N GLU A 69 4.78 15.93 -13.46
CA GLU A 69 4.61 16.29 -14.88
C GLU A 69 4.48 15.06 -15.80
N ASP A 70 5.07 13.93 -15.40
CA ASP A 70 5.01 12.66 -16.14
C ASP A 70 3.81 11.79 -15.70
N GLY A 71 3.07 12.23 -14.68
CA GLY A 71 1.96 11.49 -14.08
C GLY A 71 2.42 10.42 -13.09
N ASP A 72 3.65 10.52 -12.59
CA ASP A 72 4.21 9.61 -11.59
C ASP A 72 3.82 10.07 -10.18
N VAL A 73 3.59 9.12 -9.28
CA VAL A 73 3.25 9.39 -7.88
C VAL A 73 4.02 8.45 -6.95
N VAL A 74 4.51 9.03 -5.84
CA VAL A 74 5.19 8.30 -4.76
C VAL A 74 4.39 8.45 -3.48
N VAL A 75 4.10 7.34 -2.81
CA VAL A 75 3.44 7.31 -1.50
C VAL A 75 4.30 6.55 -0.51
N GLU A 76 4.77 7.22 0.52
CA GLU A 76 5.53 6.60 1.60
C GLU A 76 4.62 5.85 2.57
N ILE A 77 5.01 4.64 2.97
CA ILE A 77 4.28 3.88 3.98
C ILE A 77 4.60 4.46 5.37
N PRO A 78 3.60 4.90 6.14
CA PRO A 78 3.81 5.44 7.49
C PRO A 78 4.60 4.48 8.39
N PHE A 79 5.45 5.02 9.27
CA PHE A 79 6.29 4.20 10.16
C PHE A 79 5.49 3.22 11.02
N ALA A 80 4.31 3.64 11.51
CA ALA A 80 3.44 2.77 12.31
C ALA A 80 3.01 1.50 11.53
N MET A 81 2.68 1.66 10.24
CA MET A 81 2.27 0.55 9.38
C MET A 81 3.45 -0.34 8.96
N ARG A 82 4.70 0.12 9.14
CA ARG A 82 5.92 -0.64 8.82
C ARG A 82 6.42 -1.53 9.96
N ASN A 83 6.00 -1.24 11.19
CA ASN A 83 6.49 -1.92 12.40
C ASN A 83 5.37 -2.68 13.09
N ILE A 84 4.48 -3.29 12.32
CA ILE A 84 3.44 -4.17 12.83
C ILE A 84 4.09 -5.49 13.25
N GLU A 85 3.77 -5.93 14.47
CA GLU A 85 4.24 -7.22 14.97
C GLU A 85 3.54 -8.36 14.22
N THR A 86 4.33 -9.35 13.82
CA THR A 86 3.86 -10.57 13.14
C THR A 86 4.22 -11.81 13.98
N PRO A 87 3.56 -12.00 15.14
CA PRO A 87 3.94 -13.04 16.10
C PRO A 87 3.76 -14.47 15.58
N ASN A 88 2.97 -14.68 14.53
CA ASN A 88 2.72 -15.99 13.92
C ASN A 88 3.39 -16.12 12.54
N ASN A 89 4.36 -15.27 12.22
CA ASN A 89 4.98 -15.16 10.89
C ASN A 89 3.96 -14.80 9.78
N GLU A 90 3.02 -13.92 10.11
CA GLU A 90 2.08 -13.38 9.15
C GLU A 90 2.82 -12.60 8.04
N THR A 91 2.32 -12.71 6.82
CA THR A 91 2.69 -11.80 5.73
C THR A 91 1.95 -10.48 5.95
N LEU A 92 2.68 -9.37 5.93
CA LEU A 92 2.10 -8.03 5.84
C LEU A 92 1.64 -7.78 4.41
N VAL A 93 0.37 -7.41 4.24
CA VAL A 93 -0.21 -7.09 2.95
C VAL A 93 -0.57 -5.61 2.94
N TYR A 94 0.16 -4.82 2.17
CA TYR A 94 -0.14 -3.40 1.97
C TYR A 94 -1.00 -3.24 0.73
N THR A 95 -2.21 -2.70 0.90
CA THR A 95 -3.12 -2.40 -0.19
C THR A 95 -3.22 -0.89 -0.36
N ILE A 96 -2.97 -0.39 -1.57
CA ILE A 96 -3.09 1.04 -1.92
C ILE A 96 -4.15 1.25 -3.01
N ALA A 97 -4.89 2.35 -2.90
CA ALA A 97 -5.85 2.80 -3.91
C ALA A 97 -5.83 4.32 -4.03
N TYR A 98 -5.90 4.82 -5.27
CA TYR A 98 -5.84 6.25 -5.61
C TYR A 98 -7.21 6.77 -6.05
N TYR A 99 -7.55 8.01 -5.68
CA TYR A 99 -8.82 8.66 -5.95
C TYR A 99 -8.61 10.13 -6.34
N SER A 100 -9.41 10.61 -7.29
CA SER A 100 -9.37 12.01 -7.78
C SER A 100 -10.20 12.96 -6.92
N SER A 101 -11.02 12.43 -6.01
CA SER A 101 -11.87 13.19 -5.09
C SER A 101 -11.69 12.70 -3.67
N GLU A 102 -12.18 13.49 -2.72
CA GLU A 102 -12.13 13.14 -1.29
C GLU A 102 -12.75 11.77 -1.04
N VAL A 103 -12.06 11.01 -0.20
CA VAL A 103 -12.42 9.63 0.14
C VAL A 103 -12.12 9.41 1.60
N THR A 104 -12.95 8.60 2.24
CA THR A 104 -12.75 8.14 3.62
C THR A 104 -12.73 6.62 3.62
N LYS A 105 -11.89 6.05 4.46
CA LYS A 105 -11.96 4.64 4.84
C LYS A 105 -11.44 4.49 6.26
N THR A 106 -12.12 3.66 7.02
CA THR A 106 -11.76 3.20 8.35
C THR A 106 -11.46 1.71 8.31
N ILE A 107 -10.78 1.22 9.36
CA ILE A 107 -10.45 -0.20 9.48
C ILE A 107 -11.69 -1.11 9.60
N GLU A 108 -12.80 -0.58 10.09
CA GLU A 108 -14.06 -1.31 10.28
C GLU A 108 -14.83 -1.54 8.97
N GLU A 109 -14.42 -0.88 7.89
CA GLU A 109 -15.07 -1.03 6.59
C GLU A 109 -14.41 -2.16 5.79
N ASP A 110 -15.19 -3.20 5.49
CA ASP A 110 -14.72 -4.40 4.78
C ASP A 110 -14.18 -4.11 3.37
N ASN A 111 -14.68 -3.06 2.72
CA ASN A 111 -14.40 -2.78 1.32
C ASN A 111 -13.68 -1.44 1.14
N PHE A 112 -12.89 -1.36 0.07
CA PHE A 112 -12.40 -0.07 -0.40
C PHE A 112 -13.52 0.67 -1.14
N PRO A 113 -13.56 2.02 -1.05
CA PRO A 113 -14.47 2.84 -1.84
C PRO A 113 -14.35 2.56 -3.34
N GLU A 114 -15.48 2.61 -4.03
CA GLU A 114 -15.55 2.42 -5.49
C GLU A 114 -14.81 3.53 -6.25
N ASN A 115 -14.56 3.30 -7.55
CA ASN A 115 -13.93 4.26 -8.46
C ASN A 115 -12.46 4.61 -8.14
N SER A 116 -11.71 3.67 -7.57
CA SER A 116 -10.26 3.81 -7.55
C SER A 116 -9.73 3.92 -8.99
N MET A 117 -8.91 4.95 -9.23
CA MET A 117 -8.48 5.36 -10.57
C MET A 117 -7.63 4.32 -11.29
N ASP A 118 -6.97 3.42 -10.56
CA ASP A 118 -6.09 2.37 -11.10
C ASP A 118 -6.36 0.99 -10.45
N GLY A 119 -7.50 0.87 -9.76
CA GLY A 119 -7.79 -0.26 -8.90
C GLY A 119 -6.86 -0.34 -7.67
N GLN A 120 -7.01 -1.44 -6.93
CA GLN A 120 -6.19 -1.71 -5.75
C GLN A 120 -4.86 -2.35 -6.16
N ARG A 121 -3.77 -1.88 -5.58
CA ARG A 121 -2.44 -2.50 -5.73
C ARG A 121 -2.02 -3.10 -4.40
N LYS A 122 -1.51 -4.32 -4.43
CA LYS A 122 -1.07 -5.06 -3.23
C LYS A 122 0.43 -5.30 -3.26
N ILE A 123 1.07 -5.13 -2.11
CA ILE A 123 2.45 -5.55 -1.87
C ILE A 123 2.43 -6.54 -0.71
N PHE A 124 3.07 -7.68 -0.91
CA PHE A 124 3.19 -8.73 0.08
C PHE A 124 4.61 -8.72 0.64
N VAL A 125 4.70 -8.65 1.96
CA VAL A 125 5.90 -8.35 2.73
C VAL A 125 6.00 -9.44 3.80
N ARG A 126 6.93 -10.38 3.63
CA ARG A 126 7.18 -11.43 4.62
C ARG A 126 8.32 -11.02 5.56
N PRO A 127 8.07 -10.94 6.88
CA PRO A 127 9.10 -10.75 7.91
C PRO A 127 10.39 -11.51 7.64
#